data_AF-A0A8T5M0Z5-F1
#
_entry.id   AF-A0A8T5M0Z5-F1
#
_cell.length_a   1.000
_cell.length_b   1.000
_cell.length_c   1.000
_cell.angle_alpha   90.00
_cell.angle_beta   90.00
_cell.angle_gamma   90.00
#
_symmetry.space_group_name_H-M   'P 1'
#
loop_
_entity.id
_entity.type
_entity.pdbx_description
1 polymer ?
#
loop_
_entity_poly.entity_id
_entity_poly.type
_entity_poly.pdbx_seq_one_letter_code
_entity_poly.pdbx_strand_id
1 'polypeptide(L)'
;MDQETLFTASKWDILKLLSKSPKSPIQLAKLANTSVANISQQLRLLEMGGIVKSVRISNREKDQPRILYSLAQNHAYVIAIGNKFAEKGFTELDDFSTAILRIMLIPDKKTRYSLQTALWQIEPDFAKIDMVLADVSHAGKPNLHIASESTTAAKKVAGLNAKDVKIHFSSKEDAMKLIDKGIIVLHAKTTQGEVGK
;
A
#
# COMPACT_ATOMS: atom_id res chain seq x y z
N MET A 1 -11.51 -22.53 3.21
CA MET A 1 -10.51 -22.24 4.26
C MET A 1 -10.99 -21.01 5.00
N ASP A 2 -11.05 -21.03 6.32
CA ASP A 2 -11.44 -19.84 7.08
C ASP A 2 -10.37 -18.75 6.88
N GLN A 3 -10.77 -17.61 6.31
CA GLN A 3 -9.84 -16.53 5.92
C GLN A 3 -9.09 -15.97 7.13
N GLU A 4 -9.65 -16.07 8.34
CA GLU A 4 -8.97 -15.70 9.59
C GLU A 4 -7.64 -16.44 9.79
N THR A 5 -7.60 -17.70 9.36
CA THR A 5 -6.41 -18.53 9.52
C THR A 5 -5.23 -18.03 8.67
N LEU A 6 -5.47 -17.15 7.68
CA LEU A 6 -4.44 -16.53 6.85
C LEU A 6 -3.79 -15.31 7.52
N PHE A 7 -4.36 -14.78 8.60
CA PHE A 7 -3.90 -13.56 9.29
C PHE A 7 -3.39 -13.82 10.71
N THR A 8 -2.84 -15.01 10.97
CA THR A 8 -2.13 -15.30 12.24
C THR A 8 -0.88 -14.43 12.39
N ALA A 9 -0.42 -14.19 13.62
CA ALA A 9 0.75 -13.34 13.89
C ALA A 9 1.98 -13.69 13.03
N SER A 10 2.29 -14.99 12.89
CA SER A 10 3.41 -15.46 12.04
C SER A 10 3.25 -15.11 10.56
N LYS A 11 2.05 -15.30 9.99
CA LYS A 11 1.77 -14.97 8.58
C LYS A 11 1.77 -13.46 8.38
N TRP A 12 1.24 -12.72 9.35
CA TRP A 12 1.25 -11.26 9.35
C TRP A 12 2.67 -10.71 9.29
N ASP A 13 3.61 -11.29 10.02
CA ASP A 13 5.03 -10.88 9.96
C ASP A 13 5.67 -11.20 8.60
N ILE A 14 5.32 -12.32 7.96
CA ILE A 14 5.72 -12.60 6.58
C ILE A 14 5.17 -11.53 5.62
N LEU A 15 3.89 -11.18 5.74
CA LEU A 15 3.25 -10.17 4.89
C LEU A 15 3.90 -8.79 5.06
N LYS A 16 4.26 -8.38 6.29
CA LYS A 16 5.04 -7.15 6.54
C LYS A 16 6.42 -7.17 5.89
N LEU A 17 7.07 -8.33 5.82
CA LEU A 17 8.38 -8.45 5.17
C LEU A 17 8.23 -8.37 3.65
N LEU A 18 7.19 -9.03 3.09
CA LEU A 18 6.90 -9.05 1.66
C LEU A 18 6.36 -7.71 1.13
N SER A 19 5.71 -6.90 1.96
CA SER A 19 5.24 -5.57 1.57
C SER A 19 6.37 -4.59 1.25
N LYS A 20 7.58 -4.85 1.75
CA LYS A 20 8.76 -4.01 1.51
C LYS A 20 9.49 -4.37 0.21
N SER A 21 9.54 -5.65 -0.14
CA SER A 21 10.22 -6.15 -1.34
C SER A 21 9.96 -7.66 -1.51
N PRO A 22 10.07 -8.19 -2.74
CA PRO A 22 10.05 -9.63 -2.96
C PRO A 22 11.17 -10.34 -2.19
N LYS A 23 10.89 -11.51 -1.60
CA LYS A 23 11.86 -12.27 -0.81
C LYS A 23 11.77 -13.77 -1.06
N SER A 24 12.91 -14.44 -0.93
CA SER A 24 12.97 -15.90 -0.92
C SER A 24 12.58 -16.49 0.43
N PRO A 25 12.21 -17.79 0.49
CA PRO A 25 11.94 -18.48 1.76
C PRO A 25 13.11 -18.42 2.74
N ILE A 26 14.35 -18.50 2.26
CA ILE A 26 15.56 -18.46 3.10
C ILE A 26 15.71 -17.08 3.74
N GLN A 27 15.52 -16.00 2.98
CA GLN A 27 15.57 -14.64 3.50
C GLN A 27 14.49 -14.38 4.54
N LEU A 28 13.25 -14.82 4.26
CA LEU A 28 12.14 -14.70 5.19
C LEU A 28 12.38 -15.49 6.49
N ALA A 29 12.91 -16.71 6.38
CA ALA A 29 13.25 -17.54 7.55
C ALA A 29 14.28 -16.88 8.45
N LYS A 30 15.33 -16.29 7.86
CA LYS A 30 16.35 -15.52 8.58
C LYS A 30 15.76 -14.30 9.28
N LEU A 31 14.92 -13.52 8.58
CA LEU A 31 14.33 -12.28 9.12
C LEU A 31 13.26 -12.55 10.19
N ALA A 32 12.47 -13.61 10.03
CA ALA A 32 11.43 -14.00 10.99
C ALA A 32 11.95 -14.90 12.11
N ASN A 33 13.26 -15.20 12.14
CA ASN A 33 13.91 -16.09 13.10
C ASN A 33 13.18 -17.44 13.26
N THR A 34 12.91 -18.12 12.13
CA THR A 34 12.22 -19.41 12.11
C THR A 34 12.79 -20.32 11.02
N SER A 35 12.31 -21.57 10.93
CA SER A 35 12.82 -22.54 9.94
C SER A 35 12.29 -22.25 8.53
N VAL A 36 13.09 -22.60 7.52
CA VAL A 36 12.68 -22.50 6.10
C VAL A 36 11.46 -23.39 5.81
N ALA A 37 11.35 -24.55 6.48
CA ALA A 37 10.20 -25.43 6.35
C ALA A 37 8.90 -24.75 6.82
N ASN A 38 8.92 -24.08 7.98
CA ASN A 38 7.78 -23.34 8.50
C ASN A 38 7.38 -22.17 7.56
N ILE A 39 8.35 -21.39 7.09
CA ILE A 39 8.10 -20.33 6.09
C ILE A 39 7.49 -20.90 4.82
N SER A 40 8.03 -22.00 4.30
CA SER A 40 7.56 -22.60 3.05
C SER A 40 6.11 -23.10 3.18
N GLN A 41 5.75 -23.69 4.33
CA GLN A 41 4.39 -24.09 4.61
C GLN A 41 3.45 -22.87 4.67
N GLN A 42 3.84 -21.80 5.36
CA GLN A 42 3.03 -20.58 5.48
C GLN A 42 2.85 -19.88 4.12
N LEU A 43 3.91 -19.78 3.32
CA LEU A 43 3.86 -19.21 1.97
C LEU A 43 2.93 -19.99 1.05
N ARG A 44 2.95 -21.32 1.11
CA ARG A 44 2.02 -22.16 0.33
C ARG A 44 0.56 -21.88 0.70
N LEU A 45 0.25 -21.72 1.99
CA LEU A 45 -1.10 -21.38 2.43
C LEU A 45 -1.52 -19.97 1.96
N LEU A 46 -0.62 -18.99 2.05
CA LEU A 46 -0.86 -17.63 1.58
C LEU A 46 -1.03 -17.54 0.06
N GLU A 47 -0.29 -18.35 -0.70
CA GLU A 47 -0.39 -18.47 -2.15
C GLU A 47 -1.69 -19.14 -2.58
N MET A 48 -2.08 -20.24 -1.91
CA MET A 48 -3.41 -20.86 -2.11
C MET A 48 -4.56 -19.90 -1.79
N GLY A 49 -4.35 -18.97 -0.86
CA GLY A 49 -5.30 -17.90 -0.52
C GLY A 49 -5.25 -16.69 -1.45
N GLY A 50 -4.39 -16.67 -2.48
CA GLY A 50 -4.26 -15.54 -3.41
C GLY A 50 -3.63 -14.27 -2.82
N ILE A 51 -3.08 -14.33 -1.61
CA ILE A 51 -2.49 -13.16 -0.92
C ILE A 51 -1.06 -12.92 -1.43
N VAL A 52 -0.34 -13.99 -1.73
CA VAL A 52 1.06 -13.98 -2.16
C VAL A 52 1.17 -14.69 -3.51
N LYS A 53 2.08 -14.24 -4.37
CA LYS A 53 2.46 -14.91 -5.61
C LYS A 53 3.93 -15.29 -5.59
N SER A 54 4.28 -16.39 -6.26
CA SER A 54 5.66 -16.79 -6.49
C SER A 54 6.10 -16.51 -7.93
N VAL A 55 7.37 -16.14 -8.10
CA VAL A 55 8.02 -15.97 -9.40
C VAL A 55 9.31 -16.78 -9.40
N ARG A 56 9.44 -17.66 -10.40
CA ARG A 56 10.66 -18.41 -10.65
C ARG A 56 11.62 -17.57 -11.48
N ILE A 57 12.88 -17.49 -11.07
CA ILE A 57 13.89 -16.71 -11.78
C ILE A 57 14.80 -17.66 -12.55
N SER A 58 14.96 -17.42 -13.85
CA SER A 58 15.64 -18.31 -14.81
C SER A 58 17.16 -18.20 -14.81
N ASN A 59 17.74 -17.04 -14.49
CA ASN A 59 19.19 -16.81 -14.53
C ASN A 59 19.76 -16.58 -13.14
N ARG A 60 20.37 -17.61 -12.55
CA ARG A 60 20.98 -17.51 -11.22
C ARG A 60 22.33 -18.21 -11.17
N GLU A 61 23.30 -17.50 -10.61
CA GLU A 61 24.56 -18.06 -10.13
C GLU A 61 24.30 -19.11 -9.04
N LYS A 62 25.29 -19.96 -8.77
CA LYS A 62 25.25 -20.92 -7.67
C LYS A 62 24.93 -20.16 -6.37
N ASP A 63 24.02 -20.68 -5.55
CA ASP A 63 23.57 -20.12 -4.26
C ASP A 63 22.48 -19.03 -4.28
N GLN A 64 22.02 -18.61 -5.47
CA GLN A 64 20.90 -17.68 -5.55
C GLN A 64 19.52 -18.39 -5.45
N PRO A 65 18.56 -17.88 -4.64
CA PRO A 65 17.28 -18.56 -4.40
C PRO A 65 16.35 -18.67 -5.61
N ARG A 66 15.95 -19.88 -6.01
CA ARG A 66 15.18 -20.11 -7.26
C ARG A 66 13.79 -19.46 -7.36
N ILE A 67 13.20 -19.11 -6.22
CA ILE A 67 11.84 -18.57 -6.13
C ILE A 67 11.86 -17.32 -5.25
N LEU A 68 11.24 -16.24 -5.73
CA LEU A 68 10.88 -15.08 -4.93
C LEU A 68 9.36 -15.04 -4.75
N TYR A 69 8.95 -14.64 -3.56
CA TYR A 69 7.56 -14.39 -3.21
C TYR A 69 7.33 -12.89 -3.08
N SER A 70 6.15 -12.42 -3.45
CA SER A 70 5.69 -11.03 -3.31
C SER A 70 4.19 -11.01 -3.05
N LEU A 71 3.63 -9.91 -2.54
CA LEU A 71 2.17 -9.74 -2.46
C LEU A 71 1.54 -9.86 -3.87
N ALA A 72 0.42 -10.55 -3.97
CA ALA A 72 -0.23 -10.79 -5.26
C ALA A 72 -1.00 -9.57 -5.76
N GLN A 73 -1.84 -9.01 -4.88
CA GLN A 73 -2.73 -7.86 -5.10
C GLN A 73 -2.92 -7.08 -3.80
N ASN A 74 -3.55 -5.91 -3.87
CA ASN A 74 -3.97 -5.15 -2.70
C ASN A 74 -5.21 -5.80 -2.09
N HIS A 75 -5.11 -6.25 -0.86
CA HIS A 75 -6.23 -6.83 -0.11
C HIS A 75 -6.39 -6.11 1.23
N ALA A 76 -7.62 -6.03 1.71
CA ALA A 76 -7.94 -5.63 3.07
C ALA A 76 -8.55 -6.80 3.83
N TYR A 77 -8.03 -7.04 5.02
CA TYR A 77 -8.73 -7.77 6.06
C TYR A 77 -9.16 -6.77 7.12
N VAL A 78 -10.45 -6.51 7.22
CA VAL A 78 -11.03 -5.51 8.12
C VAL A 78 -11.76 -6.22 9.25
N ILE A 79 -11.39 -5.90 10.47
CA ILE A 79 -12.17 -6.24 11.67
C ILE A 79 -12.65 -4.94 12.27
N ALA A 80 -13.95 -4.79 12.41
CA ALA A 80 -14.56 -3.58 12.94
C ALA A 80 -15.51 -3.93 14.09
N ILE A 81 -15.34 -3.27 15.22
CA ILE A 81 -16.14 -3.47 16.43
C ILE A 81 -16.65 -2.11 16.89
N GLY A 82 -17.95 -2.02 17.16
CA GLY A 82 -18.55 -0.84 17.78
C GLY A 82 -19.88 -1.15 18.44
N ASN A 83 -20.52 -0.11 18.95
CA ASN A 83 -21.84 -0.28 19.56
C ASN A 83 -22.85 -0.75 18.50
N LYS A 84 -23.41 -1.95 18.69
CA LYS A 84 -24.37 -2.61 17.79
C LYS A 84 -23.81 -3.11 16.45
N PHE A 85 -22.50 -3.23 16.28
CA PHE A 85 -21.92 -3.92 15.12
C PHE A 85 -20.58 -4.58 15.48
N ALA A 86 -20.36 -5.77 14.94
CA ALA A 86 -19.09 -6.49 15.04
C ALA A 86 -18.93 -7.30 13.75
N GLU A 87 -18.19 -6.75 12.81
CA GLU A 87 -18.09 -7.29 11.45
C GLU A 87 -16.64 -7.59 11.10
N LYS A 88 -16.46 -8.65 10.31
CA LYS A 88 -15.18 -9.01 9.69
C LYS A 88 -15.38 -9.18 8.20
N GLY A 89 -14.43 -8.68 7.42
CA GLY A 89 -14.50 -8.75 5.96
C GLY A 89 -13.13 -8.89 5.34
N PHE A 90 -13.08 -9.63 4.24
CA PHE A 90 -11.93 -9.70 3.35
C PHE A 90 -12.35 -9.23 1.97
N THR A 91 -11.63 -8.27 1.41
CA THR A 91 -11.91 -7.72 0.09
C THR A 91 -10.63 -7.38 -0.65
N GLU A 92 -10.66 -7.50 -1.97
CA GLU A 92 -9.67 -6.86 -2.84
C GLU A 92 -9.87 -5.35 -2.80
N LEU A 93 -8.79 -4.60 -3.00
CA LEU A 93 -8.78 -3.14 -3.04
C LEU A 93 -8.30 -2.65 -4.39
N ASP A 94 -9.01 -1.68 -4.95
CA ASP A 94 -8.46 -0.80 -5.98
C ASP A 94 -7.55 0.27 -5.36
N ASP A 95 -6.92 1.09 -6.21
CA ASP A 95 -6.01 2.14 -5.78
C ASP A 95 -6.72 3.18 -4.90
N PHE A 96 -7.98 3.51 -5.21
CA PHE A 96 -8.75 4.52 -4.48
C PHE A 96 -9.13 4.03 -3.08
N SER A 97 -9.67 2.82 -2.98
CA SER A 97 -10.01 2.16 -1.71
C SER A 97 -8.77 1.93 -0.86
N THR A 98 -7.62 1.62 -1.48
CA THR A 98 -6.33 1.55 -0.80
C THR A 98 -5.96 2.89 -0.15
N ALA A 99 -6.09 4.00 -0.89
CA ALA A 99 -5.84 5.33 -0.37
C ALA A 99 -6.77 5.69 0.79
N ILE A 100 -8.07 5.36 0.68
CA ILE A 100 -9.05 5.56 1.77
C ILE A 100 -8.64 4.79 3.02
N LEU A 101 -8.29 3.51 2.90
CA LEU A 101 -7.87 2.70 4.06
C LEU A 101 -6.60 3.27 4.71
N ARG A 102 -5.62 3.72 3.92
CA ARG A 102 -4.42 4.38 4.47
C ARG A 102 -4.76 5.64 5.25
N ILE A 103 -5.70 6.45 4.75
CA ILE A 103 -6.20 7.60 5.51
C ILE A 103 -6.88 7.15 6.80
N MET A 104 -7.72 6.10 6.79
CA MET A 104 -8.42 5.64 7.99
C MET A 104 -7.48 5.23 9.14
N LEU A 105 -6.26 4.79 8.83
CA LEU A 105 -5.22 4.42 9.80
C LEU A 105 -4.52 5.62 10.44
N ILE A 106 -4.77 6.85 9.98
CA ILE A 106 -4.23 8.07 10.61
C ILE A 106 -4.95 8.31 11.94
N PRO A 107 -4.24 8.49 13.08
CA PRO A 107 -4.89 8.62 14.39
C PRO A 107 -5.80 9.85 14.51
N ASP A 108 -5.37 11.01 14.00
CA ASP A 108 -6.11 12.26 14.15
C ASP A 108 -7.40 12.28 13.32
N LYS A 109 -8.55 12.40 14.00
CA LYS A 109 -9.87 12.38 13.37
C LYS A 109 -10.08 13.55 12.40
N LYS A 110 -9.59 14.74 12.74
CA LYS A 110 -9.78 15.94 11.90
C LYS A 110 -8.98 15.83 10.62
N THR A 111 -7.72 15.42 10.71
CA THR A 111 -6.84 15.13 9.57
C THR A 111 -7.43 14.08 8.66
N ARG A 112 -7.92 12.96 9.23
CA ARG A 112 -8.62 11.92 8.46
C ARG A 112 -9.78 12.45 7.64
N TYR A 113 -10.70 13.15 8.30
CA TYR A 113 -11.88 13.70 7.64
C TYR A 113 -11.52 14.68 6.53
N SER A 114 -10.53 15.54 6.78
CA SER A 114 -10.06 16.54 5.81
C SER A 114 -9.44 15.88 4.58
N LEU A 115 -8.57 14.89 4.79
CA LEU A 115 -7.94 14.12 3.71
C LEU A 115 -8.95 13.29 2.92
N GLN A 116 -9.91 12.64 3.57
CA GLN A 116 -10.98 11.89 2.88
C GLN A 116 -11.81 12.81 1.99
N THR A 117 -12.18 13.98 2.51
CA THR A 117 -12.94 14.98 1.74
C THR A 117 -12.18 15.45 0.50
N ALA A 118 -10.89 15.75 0.64
CA ALA A 118 -10.05 16.11 -0.50
C ALA A 118 -9.88 14.95 -1.49
N LEU A 119 -9.74 13.71 -1.00
CA LEU A 119 -9.59 12.51 -1.81
C LEU A 119 -10.85 12.24 -2.65
N TRP A 120 -12.05 12.39 -2.09
CA TRP A 120 -13.31 12.26 -2.85
C TRP A 120 -13.45 13.28 -3.97
N GLN A 121 -12.93 14.50 -3.79
CA GLN A 121 -12.96 15.52 -4.85
C GLN A 121 -12.09 15.16 -6.06
N ILE A 122 -11.03 14.36 -5.85
CA ILE A 122 -10.13 13.91 -6.93
C ILE A 122 -10.48 12.51 -7.47
N GLU A 123 -11.42 11.79 -6.85
CA GLU A 123 -11.83 10.43 -7.24
C GLU A 123 -12.09 10.27 -8.76
N PRO A 124 -12.86 11.16 -9.44
CA PRO A 124 -13.16 10.97 -10.86
C PRO A 124 -11.94 10.98 -11.78
N ASP A 125 -10.82 11.53 -11.32
CA ASP A 125 -9.58 11.64 -12.07
C ASP A 125 -8.45 10.81 -11.44
N PHE A 126 -8.74 10.02 -10.41
CA PHE A 126 -7.73 9.30 -9.62
C PHE A 126 -6.85 8.38 -10.47
N ALA A 127 -7.45 7.68 -11.44
CA ALA A 127 -6.73 6.82 -12.38
C ALA A 127 -5.71 7.58 -13.27
N LYS A 128 -5.86 8.91 -13.42
CA LYS A 128 -4.94 9.78 -14.18
C LYS A 128 -3.84 10.38 -13.30
N ILE A 129 -3.95 10.25 -11.98
CA ILE A 129 -2.97 10.77 -11.04
C ILE A 129 -1.86 9.73 -10.87
N ASP A 130 -0.62 10.17 -10.93
CA ASP A 130 0.53 9.28 -10.84
C ASP A 130 0.95 9.09 -9.39
N MET A 131 0.76 10.10 -8.56
CA MET A 131 1.06 10.02 -7.13
C MET A 131 0.16 10.93 -6.29
N VAL A 132 -0.24 10.44 -5.12
CA VAL A 132 -0.89 11.21 -4.06
C VAL A 132 -0.17 10.92 -2.75
N LEU A 133 0.37 11.96 -2.12
CA LEU A 133 1.08 11.88 -0.85
C LEU A 133 0.42 12.79 0.18
N ALA A 134 0.27 12.30 1.41
CA ALA A 134 -0.26 13.06 2.53
C ALA A 134 0.84 13.31 3.58
N ASP A 135 1.21 14.58 3.73
CA ASP A 135 2.09 15.02 4.81
C ASP A 135 1.23 15.50 5.99
N VAL A 136 1.34 14.74 7.07
CA VAL A 136 0.62 14.94 8.33
C VAL A 136 1.58 15.30 9.48
N SER A 137 2.84 15.64 9.15
CA SER A 137 3.89 15.89 10.15
C SER A 137 3.69 17.21 10.91
N HIS A 138 2.97 18.17 10.33
CA HIS A 138 2.78 19.49 10.90
C HIS A 138 1.44 19.60 11.66
N ALA A 139 1.49 20.20 12.85
CA ALA A 139 0.29 20.58 13.59
C ALA A 139 -0.52 21.61 12.78
N GLY A 140 -1.68 21.22 12.25
CA GLY A 140 -2.53 22.10 11.46
C GLY A 140 -3.25 21.40 10.32
N LYS A 141 -3.29 22.05 9.15
CA LYS A 141 -3.88 21.49 7.93
C LYS A 141 -2.88 20.53 7.28
N PRO A 142 -3.25 19.28 7.00
CA PRO A 142 -2.37 18.37 6.27
C PRO A 142 -2.07 18.92 4.87
N ASN A 143 -0.90 18.59 4.35
CA ASN A 143 -0.53 18.89 2.97
C ASN A 143 -0.81 17.64 2.11
N LEU A 144 -1.50 17.83 1.00
CA LEU A 144 -1.73 16.80 -0.01
C LEU A 144 -0.90 17.16 -1.25
N HIS A 145 0.11 16.35 -1.55
CA HIS A 145 0.92 16.51 -2.73
C HIS A 145 0.40 15.60 -3.84
N ILE A 146 0.09 16.18 -4.99
CA ILE A 146 -0.44 15.47 -6.14
C ILE A 146 0.52 15.65 -7.30
N ALA A 147 0.97 14.54 -7.87
CA ALA A 147 1.76 14.53 -9.10
C ALA A 147 0.96 13.82 -10.21
N SER A 148 0.87 14.46 -11.36
CA SER A 148 0.20 13.91 -12.54
C SER A 148 0.81 14.48 -13.82
N GLU A 149 0.98 13.65 -14.84
CA GLU A 149 1.29 14.12 -16.19
C GLU A 149 0.05 14.68 -16.92
N SER A 150 -1.16 14.42 -16.39
CA SER A 150 -2.41 14.88 -16.97
C SER A 150 -2.68 16.34 -16.63
N THR A 151 -2.53 17.22 -17.64
CA THR A 151 -2.83 18.65 -17.52
C THR A 151 -4.27 18.93 -17.09
N THR A 152 -5.23 18.10 -17.50
CA THR A 152 -6.64 18.19 -17.09
C THR A 152 -6.82 17.88 -15.62
N ALA A 153 -6.20 16.79 -15.13
CA ALA A 153 -6.24 16.44 -13.72
C ALA A 153 -5.57 17.52 -12.86
N ALA A 154 -4.41 18.03 -13.30
CA ALA A 154 -3.67 19.11 -12.65
C ALA A 154 -4.53 20.38 -12.48
N LYS A 155 -5.19 20.84 -13.55
CA LYS A 155 -6.06 22.04 -13.49
C LYS A 155 -7.23 21.86 -12.54
N LYS A 156 -7.88 20.69 -12.57
CA LYS A 156 -9.03 20.41 -11.70
C LYS A 156 -8.62 20.35 -10.24
N VAL A 157 -7.51 19.66 -9.94
CA VAL A 157 -6.91 19.57 -8.60
C VAL A 157 -6.50 20.94 -8.07
N ALA A 158 -5.88 21.78 -8.91
CA ALA A 158 -5.49 23.14 -8.54
C ALA A 158 -6.70 24.05 -8.21
N GLY A 159 -7.86 23.77 -8.81
CA GLY A 159 -9.12 24.46 -8.52
C GLY A 159 -9.86 23.96 -7.28
N LEU A 160 -9.38 22.90 -6.61
CA LEU A 160 -10.06 22.35 -5.44
C LEU A 160 -9.93 23.27 -4.24
N ASN A 161 -11.07 23.64 -3.68
CA ASN A 161 -11.14 24.39 -2.44
C ASN A 161 -11.37 23.44 -1.26
N ALA A 162 -10.29 22.78 -0.83
CA ALA A 162 -10.30 22.01 0.41
C ALA A 162 -9.93 22.94 1.58
N LYS A 163 -10.95 23.52 2.24
CA LYS A 163 -10.75 24.49 3.33
C LYS A 163 -9.77 23.99 4.40
N ASP A 164 -9.71 22.69 4.63
CA ASP A 164 -8.90 22.06 5.69
C ASP A 164 -7.68 21.28 5.19
N VAL A 165 -7.35 21.32 3.89
CA VAL A 165 -6.17 20.64 3.32
C VAL A 165 -5.43 21.60 2.40
N LYS A 166 -4.11 21.68 2.52
CA LYS A 166 -3.28 22.42 1.57
C LYS A 166 -2.91 21.49 0.42
N ILE A 167 -3.36 21.81 -0.80
CA ILE A 167 -3.08 20.99 -1.98
C ILE A 167 -1.89 21.59 -2.72
N HIS A 168 -0.88 20.76 -2.99
CA HIS A 168 0.31 21.12 -3.75
C HIS A 168 0.39 20.25 -4.98
N PHE A 169 0.64 20.86 -6.13
CA PHE A 169 0.92 20.13 -7.36
C PHE A 169 2.42 20.11 -7.61
N SER A 170 3.00 18.94 -7.86
CA SER A 170 4.44 18.79 -8.08
C SER A 170 4.74 17.83 -9.23
N SER A 171 5.97 17.90 -9.75
CA SER A 171 6.49 16.86 -10.64
C SER A 171 6.54 15.51 -9.93
N LYS A 172 6.62 14.42 -10.70
CA LYS A 172 6.79 13.07 -10.14
C LYS A 172 8.12 12.95 -9.39
N GLU A 173 9.19 13.54 -9.93
CA GLU A 173 10.52 13.55 -9.32
C GLU A 173 10.52 14.27 -7.97
N ASP A 174 9.85 15.40 -7.87
CA ASP A 174 9.78 16.15 -6.60
C ASP A 174 8.89 15.44 -5.57
N ALA A 175 7.82 14.79 -6.01
CA ALA A 175 7.00 13.96 -5.14
C ALA A 175 7.80 12.74 -4.60
N MET A 176 8.65 12.12 -5.42
CA MET A 176 9.51 11.01 -4.96
C MET A 176 10.44 11.42 -3.81
N LYS A 177 11.01 12.63 -3.85
CA LYS A 177 11.87 13.15 -2.75
C LYS A 177 11.12 13.34 -1.42
N LEU A 178 9.79 13.41 -1.45
CA LEU A 178 8.95 13.52 -0.26
C LEU A 178 8.75 12.17 0.42
N ILE A 179 8.78 11.06 -0.32
CA ILE A 179 8.65 9.71 0.24
C ILE A 179 9.76 9.43 1.25
N ASP A 180 10.99 9.85 0.93
CA ASP A 180 12.16 9.68 1.80
C ASP A 180 12.05 10.46 3.12
N LYS A 181 11.13 11.43 3.21
CA LYS A 181 10.87 12.22 4.43
C LYS A 181 9.83 11.57 5.34
N GLY A 182 9.39 10.35 5.06
CA GLY A 182 8.39 9.64 5.86
C GLY A 182 6.95 10.12 5.63
N ILE A 183 6.69 10.77 4.49
CA ILE A 183 5.34 11.20 4.10
C ILE A 183 4.50 9.98 3.72
N ILE A 184 3.21 10.01 4.05
CA ILE A 184 2.30 8.90 3.80
C ILE A 184 2.00 8.84 2.29
N VAL A 185 2.42 7.77 1.63
CA VAL A 185 2.02 7.50 0.25
C VAL A 185 0.57 7.03 0.26
N LEU A 186 -0.36 7.78 -0.33
CA LEU A 186 -1.74 7.35 -0.50
C LEU A 186 -1.93 6.58 -1.80
N HIS A 187 -1.28 7.05 -2.87
CA HIS A 187 -1.29 6.45 -4.19
C HIS A 187 0.05 6.67 -4.88
N ALA A 188 0.51 5.66 -5.62
CA ALA A 188 1.66 5.78 -6.50
C ALA A 188 1.54 4.74 -7.60
N LYS A 189 1.40 5.18 -8.85
CA LYS A 189 1.48 4.27 -10.00
C LYS A 189 2.88 3.71 -10.07
N THR A 190 2.98 2.40 -9.91
CA THR A 190 4.20 1.68 -10.24
C THR A 190 4.35 1.69 -11.76
N THR A 191 5.40 2.31 -12.28
CA THR A 191 5.86 2.07 -13.64
C THR A 191 6.28 0.60 -13.69
N GLN A 192 5.36 -0.26 -14.13
CA GLN A 192 5.67 -1.64 -14.47
C GLN A 192 6.70 -1.62 -15.61
N GLY A 193 7.99 -1.64 -15.25
CA GLY A 193 9.07 -1.52 -16.23
C GLY A 193 10.49 -1.59 -15.66
N GLU A 194 10.72 -1.28 -14.38
CA GLU A 194 12.09 -1.23 -13.83
C GLU A 194 12.50 -2.40 -12.94
N VAL A 195 11.58 -3.32 -12.60
CA VAL A 195 11.93 -4.55 -11.87
C VAL A 195 12.01 -5.71 -12.86
N GLY A 196 12.94 -5.63 -13.81
CA GLY A 196 13.06 -6.63 -14.88
C GLY A 196 14.10 -6.34 -15.96
N LYS A 197 15.21 -5.68 -15.62
CA LYS A 197 16.44 -5.70 -16.41
C LYS A 197 17.64 -5.91 -15.51
#